data_AF-A0A9W9CV98-F1
#
_entry.id   AF-A0A9W9CV98-F1
#
_cell.length_a   1.000
_cell.length_b   1.000
_cell.length_c   1.000
_cell.angle_alpha   90.00
_cell.angle_beta   90.00
_cell.angle_gamma   90.00
#
_symmetry.space_group_name_H-M   'P 1'
#
loop_
_entity.id
_entity.type
_entity.pdbx_description
1 polymer ?
#
loop_
_entity_poly.entity_id
_entity_poly.type
_entity_poly.pdbx_seq_one_letter_code
_entity_poly.pdbx_strand_id
1 'polypeptide(L)'
;MVALFNKAMVAALLVSTAVSSPLGTSSGRVSIKQVENPNYNFVGALSVKKTYLKFGKPVPDWLEEAVANLTSSTDIVGRATGSATTTPIDSLDDAYITPVSIGTPAQVLNLDFDTGSSDLWVFSSETPSSQINGQTIYTPSKSSTSKKLSGSTWSISYGDGSSSSGDVYTDTVTIGGLTVTGQAVELAKTVSSSFTSDSANDGLVGLAFDTLNTVSPTAQKTFFTNAIPNLDSPVFTADLGYHAAGTYNFGYIDDSAYTGSITYTDVDTSQGFWGFTSTGYSVGSGSFSSTSISGIADTGTTLLYLPAAVVKAYYAQISGSSNSASAGGYIFPCSATLPSFTFGVGSAKITIPGEYMDFGAISTGSSSCFGGIQSSADIGVNIFGDVALKAAFVVFEGSDSPRLGWASK
;
A
#
# COMPACT_ATOMS: atom_id res chain seq x y z
N MET A 1 -31.24 65.56 -54.51
CA MET A 1 -32.17 65.43 -53.37
C MET A 1 -31.34 64.99 -52.18
N VAL A 2 -31.00 65.85 -51.21
CA VAL A 2 -31.84 66.25 -50.05
C VAL A 2 -32.35 64.97 -49.35
N ALA A 3 -32.03 64.58 -48.11
CA ALA A 3 -31.78 65.22 -46.81
C ALA A 3 -31.03 64.17 -45.91
N LEU A 4 -30.09 64.51 -44.98
CA LEU A 4 -30.28 65.06 -43.61
C LEU A 4 -31.21 64.14 -42.75
N PHE A 5 -30.81 63.50 -41.63
CA PHE A 5 -30.34 64.09 -40.35
C PHE A 5 -29.78 63.05 -39.34
N ASN A 6 -28.62 63.38 -38.71
CA ASN A 6 -28.20 63.29 -37.28
C ASN A 6 -28.24 61.97 -36.45
N LYS A 7 -27.33 61.70 -35.49
CA LYS A 7 -26.18 62.44 -34.90
C LYS A 7 -25.35 61.53 -33.97
N ALA A 8 -24.04 61.86 -33.88
CA ALA A 8 -23.09 61.70 -32.76
C ALA A 8 -22.63 60.28 -32.38
N MET A 9 -21.36 59.98 -32.05
CA MET A 9 -20.33 60.79 -31.38
C MET A 9 -18.90 60.19 -31.59
N VAL A 10 -17.92 61.07 -31.88
CA VAL A 10 -16.48 61.16 -31.46
C VAL A 10 -15.84 59.90 -30.79
N ALA A 11 -14.61 59.41 -31.03
CA ALA A 11 -13.28 59.93 -31.38
C ALA A 11 -12.41 58.75 -31.92
N ALA A 12 -11.56 58.88 -32.94
CA ALA A 12 -10.16 59.34 -32.96
C ALA A 12 -9.08 58.36 -32.43
N LEU A 13 -7.95 58.36 -33.15
CA LEU A 13 -6.64 57.67 -32.98
C LEU A 13 -6.53 56.22 -33.47
N LEU A 14 -5.81 55.92 -34.56
CA LEU A 14 -4.36 55.99 -34.86
C LEU A 14 -3.60 54.70 -34.53
N VAL A 15 -3.37 53.94 -35.60
CA VAL A 15 -2.30 52.98 -35.94
C VAL A 15 -1.23 52.71 -34.85
N SER A 16 -1.07 51.43 -34.47
CA SER A 16 0.27 50.86 -34.23
C SER A 16 0.30 49.34 -34.36
N THR A 17 1.23 48.91 -35.22
CA THR A 17 2.00 47.66 -35.27
C THR A 17 1.68 46.53 -34.29
N ALA A 18 1.47 45.34 -34.86
CA ALA A 18 1.48 44.06 -34.16
C ALA A 18 2.81 43.85 -33.40
N VAL A 19 2.71 43.77 -32.08
CA VAL A 19 3.74 43.22 -31.20
C VAL A 19 3.11 42.02 -30.51
N SER A 20 3.72 40.86 -30.71
CA SER A 20 3.40 39.64 -30.00
C SER A 20 3.68 39.82 -28.50
N SER A 21 2.65 39.79 -27.67
CA SER A 21 2.80 39.66 -26.23
C SER A 21 2.86 38.19 -25.85
N PRO A 22 3.85 37.74 -25.06
CA PRO A 22 3.95 36.36 -24.61
C PRO A 22 2.87 36.05 -23.57
N LEU A 23 2.44 34.78 -23.56
CA LEU A 23 1.65 34.16 -22.51
C LEU A 23 2.26 34.50 -21.14
N GLY A 24 1.44 35.05 -20.25
CA GLY A 24 1.83 35.34 -18.88
C GLY A 24 2.20 34.07 -18.14
N THR A 25 3.50 33.78 -18.06
CA THR A 25 4.06 32.91 -17.03
C THR A 25 4.02 33.68 -15.72
N SER A 26 3.22 33.22 -14.75
CA SER A 26 3.43 33.61 -13.36
C SER A 26 4.80 33.08 -12.95
N SER A 27 5.79 33.97 -12.97
CA SER A 27 7.12 33.76 -12.40
C SER A 27 7.00 33.65 -10.87
N GLY A 28 6.55 32.50 -10.39
CA GLY A 28 6.76 32.10 -9.01
C GLY A 28 8.20 31.64 -8.86
N ARG A 29 9.11 32.51 -8.43
CA ARG A 29 10.39 32.07 -7.89
C ARG A 29 10.10 31.43 -6.53
N VAL A 30 10.01 30.11 -6.48
CA VAL A 30 10.06 29.37 -5.21
C VAL A 30 11.49 29.45 -4.71
N SER A 31 11.72 30.22 -3.67
CA SER A 31 12.96 30.17 -2.91
C SER A 31 12.68 29.33 -1.67
N ILE A 32 13.19 28.10 -1.64
CA ILE A 32 13.24 27.33 -0.41
C ILE A 32 14.32 28.00 0.46
N LYS A 33 13.93 28.57 1.60
CA LYS A 33 14.92 28.95 2.61
C LYS A 33 15.57 27.66 3.10
N GLN A 34 16.83 27.43 2.73
CA GLN A 34 17.64 26.45 3.43
C GLN A 34 17.77 26.94 4.88
N VAL A 35 17.13 26.22 5.80
CA VAL A 35 17.28 26.45 7.23
C VAL A 35 18.45 25.58 7.68
N GLU A 36 19.51 26.19 8.18
CA GLU A 36 20.60 25.47 8.83
C GLU A 36 20.01 24.67 10.00
N ASN A 37 20.29 23.37 10.05
CA ASN A 37 19.88 22.53 11.16
C ASN A 37 21.02 22.50 12.19
N PRO A 38 20.94 23.27 13.30
CA PRO A 38 21.99 23.31 14.32
C PRO A 38 22.16 21.98 15.07
N ASN A 39 21.23 21.02 14.86
CA ASN A 39 21.23 19.69 15.47
C ASN A 39 21.61 18.59 14.47
N TYR A 40 22.05 18.93 13.25
CA TYR A 40 22.52 17.94 12.29
C TYR A 40 23.89 17.39 12.69
N ASN A 41 23.93 16.11 13.05
CA ASN A 41 25.17 15.37 13.24
C ASN A 41 25.42 14.48 12.02
N PHE A 42 26.45 14.80 11.25
CA PHE A 42 26.85 13.99 10.10
C PHE A 42 27.31 12.60 10.56
N VAL A 43 26.58 11.56 10.14
CA VAL A 43 26.96 10.16 10.38
C VAL A 43 27.51 9.56 9.08
N GLY A 44 28.83 9.49 8.99
CA GLY A 44 29.54 9.10 7.77
C GLY A 44 29.17 7.70 7.27
N ALA A 45 29.13 6.69 8.14
CA ALA A 45 28.82 5.31 7.72
C ALA A 45 27.40 5.17 7.15
N LEU A 46 26.40 5.81 7.77
CA LEU A 46 25.03 5.81 7.26
C LEU A 46 24.92 6.53 5.91
N SER A 47 25.64 7.65 5.73
CA SER A 47 25.70 8.37 4.45
C SER A 47 26.31 7.52 3.33
N VAL A 48 27.36 6.76 3.63
CA VAL A 48 27.98 5.83 2.68
C VAL A 48 27.04 4.65 2.38
N LYS A 49 26.37 4.06 3.37
CA LYS A 49 25.38 2.98 3.15
C LYS A 49 24.23 3.44 2.25
N LYS A 50 23.65 4.62 2.52
CA LYS A 50 22.62 5.24 1.67
C LYS A 50 23.11 5.43 0.22
N THR A 51 24.39 5.72 0.03
CA THR A 51 24.99 5.84 -1.31
C THR A 51 25.06 4.50 -2.03
N TYR A 52 25.45 3.42 -1.35
CA TYR A 52 25.44 2.07 -1.95
C TYR A 52 24.05 1.64 -2.39
N LEU A 53 23.05 1.85 -1.52
CA LEU A 53 21.65 1.57 -1.81
C LEU A 53 21.14 2.40 -2.99
N LYS A 54 21.44 3.70 -3.02
CA LYS A 54 21.07 4.62 -4.12
C LYS A 54 21.56 4.16 -5.49
N PHE A 55 22.70 3.47 -5.56
CA PHE A 55 23.28 2.99 -6.82
C PHE A 55 23.09 1.48 -7.04
N GLY A 56 22.21 0.84 -6.27
CA GLY A 56 21.93 -0.60 -6.37
C GLY A 56 23.18 -1.47 -6.22
N LYS A 57 24.11 -1.06 -5.35
CA LYS A 57 25.35 -1.81 -5.07
C LYS A 57 25.19 -2.66 -3.81
N PRO A 58 25.70 -3.90 -3.79
CA PRO A 58 25.75 -4.70 -2.57
C PRO A 58 26.47 -3.94 -1.47
N VAL A 59 25.84 -3.80 -0.30
CA VAL A 59 26.45 -3.14 0.86
C VAL A 59 27.51 -4.08 1.44
N PRO A 60 28.78 -3.65 1.59
CA PRO A 60 29.82 -4.51 2.16
C PRO A 60 29.58 -4.81 3.65
N ASP A 61 29.95 -6.01 4.11
CA ASP A 61 29.77 -6.44 5.50
C ASP A 61 30.35 -5.46 6.54
N TRP A 62 31.52 -4.87 6.25
CA TRP A 62 32.15 -3.89 7.14
C TRP A 62 31.33 -2.60 7.28
N LEU A 63 30.55 -2.25 6.26
CA LEU A 63 29.68 -1.08 6.26
C LEU A 63 28.36 -1.39 6.97
N GLU A 64 27.84 -2.60 6.81
CA GLU A 64 26.72 -3.10 7.61
C GLU A 64 27.06 -3.13 9.10
N GLU A 65 28.23 -3.66 9.45
CA GLU A 65 28.72 -3.71 10.83
C GLU A 65 29.00 -2.31 11.39
N ALA A 66 29.58 -1.40 10.61
CA ALA A 66 29.80 -0.02 11.02
C ALA A 66 28.47 0.72 11.30
N VAL A 67 27.41 0.46 10.53
CA VAL A 67 26.08 1.01 10.78
C VAL A 67 25.45 0.39 12.02
N ALA A 68 25.55 -0.94 12.21
CA ALA A 68 25.05 -1.63 13.39
C ALA A 68 25.74 -1.21 14.70
N ASN A 69 27.02 -0.86 14.65
CA ASN A 69 27.79 -0.37 15.80
C ASN A 69 27.44 1.07 16.19
N LEU A 70 26.88 1.86 15.28
CA LEU A 70 26.38 3.20 15.58
C LEU A 70 25.02 3.16 16.29
N THR A 71 24.16 2.20 15.93
CA THR A 71 22.84 1.99 16.55
C THR A 71 22.90 1.39 17.95
N SER A 72 24.05 0.82 18.35
CA SER A 72 24.25 0.25 19.69
C SER A 72 24.89 1.20 20.71
N SER A 73 25.44 2.34 20.27
CA SER A 73 26.28 3.20 21.12
C SER A 73 25.84 4.66 21.24
N THR A 74 24.77 5.09 20.58
CA THR A 74 24.29 6.48 20.69
C THR A 74 22.76 6.61 20.65
N ASP A 75 22.20 7.40 21.56
CA ASP A 75 20.85 8.01 21.50
C ASP A 75 20.70 9.00 20.30
N ILE A 76 21.46 8.78 19.22
CA ILE A 76 21.33 9.53 17.97
C ILE A 76 20.31 8.79 17.13
N VAL A 77 19.03 9.00 17.45
CA VAL A 77 17.93 8.65 16.57
C VAL A 77 17.86 9.71 15.48
N GLY A 78 18.77 9.62 14.51
CA GLY A 78 18.64 10.34 13.26
C GLY A 78 17.37 9.84 12.56
N ARG A 79 16.60 10.75 11.97
CA ARG A 79 15.46 10.35 11.14
C ARG A 79 15.88 9.31 10.10
N ALA A 80 15.08 8.27 9.95
CA ALA A 80 15.35 7.05 9.23
C ALA A 80 14.28 6.82 8.15
N THR A 81 14.67 6.02 7.16
CA THR A 81 13.82 5.59 6.06
C THR A 81 14.01 4.08 5.87
N GLY A 82 12.98 3.39 5.41
CA GLY A 82 13.06 1.99 5.00
C GLY A 82 12.63 1.82 3.55
N SER A 83 13.22 0.88 2.83
CA SER A 83 12.76 0.47 1.50
C SER A 83 12.92 -1.04 1.35
N ALA A 84 11.81 -1.72 1.07
CA ALA A 84 11.78 -3.17 0.93
C ALA A 84 11.06 -3.57 -0.36
N THR A 85 11.68 -4.46 -1.13
CA THR A 85 11.04 -5.09 -2.28
C THR A 85 9.95 -6.04 -1.80
N THR A 86 8.78 -5.97 -2.42
CA THR A 86 7.68 -6.90 -2.18
C THR A 86 7.43 -7.71 -3.45
N THR A 87 7.23 -9.02 -3.33
CA THR A 87 7.21 -9.95 -4.48
C THR A 87 5.90 -10.74 -4.50
N PRO A 88 5.23 -10.87 -5.65
CA PRO A 88 4.03 -11.69 -5.74
C PRO A 88 4.35 -13.15 -5.41
N ILE A 89 3.44 -13.83 -4.69
CA ILE A 89 3.65 -15.23 -4.26
C ILE A 89 3.49 -16.24 -5.40
N ASP A 90 2.81 -15.84 -6.48
CA ASP A 90 2.55 -16.67 -7.65
C ASP A 90 2.44 -15.84 -8.94
N SER A 91 1.91 -16.44 -10.00
CA SER A 91 1.77 -15.80 -11.31
C SER A 91 0.50 -14.95 -11.47
N LEU A 92 -0.37 -14.89 -10.46
CA LEU A 92 -1.63 -14.14 -10.49
C LEU A 92 -1.61 -12.93 -9.53
N ASP A 93 -0.51 -12.77 -8.81
CA ASP A 93 -0.35 -11.80 -7.73
C ASP A 93 -1.43 -11.99 -6.64
N ASP A 94 -1.68 -13.24 -6.22
CA ASP A 94 -2.72 -13.53 -5.22
C ASP A 94 -2.45 -12.84 -3.86
N ALA A 95 -1.16 -12.63 -3.53
CA ALA A 95 -0.68 -11.78 -2.44
C ALA A 95 0.79 -11.37 -2.71
N TYR A 96 1.35 -10.48 -1.88
CA TYR A 96 2.75 -10.06 -1.98
C TYR A 96 3.49 -10.26 -0.66
N ILE A 97 4.67 -10.88 -0.75
CA ILE A 97 5.54 -11.11 0.42
C ILE A 97 6.72 -10.16 0.45
N THR A 98 7.02 -9.67 1.65
CA THR A 98 8.09 -8.71 1.92
C THR A 98 9.02 -9.28 3.00
N PRO A 99 10.34 -9.29 2.81
CA PRO A 99 11.27 -9.82 3.80
C PRO A 99 11.34 -8.90 5.03
N VAL A 100 11.16 -9.49 6.21
CA VAL A 100 11.21 -8.83 7.51
C VAL A 100 12.20 -9.54 8.41
N SER A 101 13.12 -8.77 9.00
CA SER A 101 14.11 -9.30 9.96
C SER A 101 13.60 -9.16 11.38
N ILE A 102 13.50 -10.25 12.13
CA ILE A 102 13.02 -10.29 13.52
C ILE A 102 14.11 -10.87 14.43
N GLY A 103 14.42 -10.17 15.51
CA GLY A 103 15.30 -10.65 16.58
C GLY A 103 16.80 -10.45 16.35
N THR A 104 17.59 -10.95 17.31
CA THR A 104 19.06 -10.83 17.33
C THR A 104 19.74 -12.18 17.66
N PRO A 105 20.45 -12.83 16.73
CA PRO A 105 20.62 -12.44 15.33
C PRO A 105 19.29 -12.45 14.55
N ALA A 106 19.25 -11.70 13.46
CA ALA A 106 18.07 -11.57 12.62
C ALA A 106 17.60 -12.92 12.08
N GLN A 107 16.31 -13.20 12.25
CA GLN A 107 15.58 -14.29 11.60
C GLN A 107 14.70 -13.64 10.53
N VAL A 108 14.96 -13.95 9.27
CA VAL A 108 14.24 -13.35 8.14
C VAL A 108 13.02 -14.20 7.81
N LEU A 109 11.84 -13.57 7.82
CA LEU A 109 10.57 -14.15 7.42
C LEU A 109 10.00 -13.33 6.26
N ASN A 110 9.24 -13.98 5.38
CA ASN A 110 8.54 -13.35 4.28
C ASN A 110 7.08 -13.09 4.68
N LEU A 111 6.77 -11.84 4.98
CA LEU A 111 5.47 -11.47 5.54
C LEU A 111 4.62 -10.73 4.52
N ASP A 112 3.32 -11.00 4.56
CA ASP A 112 2.32 -10.27 3.80
C ASP A 112 1.98 -8.94 4.50
N PHE A 113 2.07 -7.83 3.77
CA PHE A 113 1.87 -6.49 4.32
C PHE A 113 0.42 -6.08 4.08
N ASP A 114 -0.31 -5.90 5.17
CA ASP A 114 -1.76 -5.82 5.13
C ASP A 114 -2.26 -4.49 5.71
N THR A 115 -2.66 -3.55 4.86
CA THR A 115 -3.27 -2.28 5.28
C THR A 115 -4.74 -2.40 5.69
N GLY A 116 -5.31 -3.60 5.65
CA GLY A 116 -6.62 -4.00 6.16
C GLY A 116 -6.61 -4.61 7.57
N SER A 117 -5.44 -4.87 8.19
CA SER A 117 -5.34 -5.33 9.58
C SER A 117 -4.22 -4.63 10.37
N SER A 118 -4.10 -4.91 11.68
CA SER A 118 -3.21 -4.17 12.60
C SER A 118 -2.36 -5.06 13.51
N ASP A 119 -2.21 -6.33 13.15
CA ASP A 119 -1.46 -7.32 13.94
C ASP A 119 -0.19 -7.71 13.18
N LEU A 120 0.95 -7.76 13.87
CA LEU A 120 2.18 -8.32 13.32
C LEU A 120 2.32 -9.72 13.89
N TRP A 121 1.85 -10.72 13.15
CA TRP A 121 1.90 -12.11 13.57
C TRP A 121 2.75 -12.98 12.66
N VAL A 122 3.34 -14.03 13.22
CA VAL A 122 4.25 -14.92 12.49
C VAL A 122 4.01 -16.39 12.83
N PHE A 123 4.26 -17.26 11.83
CA PHE A 123 4.55 -18.66 12.07
C PHE A 123 5.76 -18.77 13.01
N SER A 124 5.71 -19.69 13.96
CA SER A 124 6.69 -19.72 15.03
C SER A 124 7.05 -21.13 15.49
N SER A 125 8.09 -21.24 16.32
CA SER A 125 8.42 -22.49 17.02
C SER A 125 7.31 -22.95 17.98
N GLU A 126 6.29 -22.13 18.24
CA GLU A 126 5.12 -22.48 19.04
C GLU A 126 3.93 -22.96 18.18
N THR A 127 4.00 -22.81 16.84
CA THR A 127 2.95 -23.29 15.94
C THR A 127 3.00 -24.83 15.83
N PRO A 128 1.86 -25.54 15.92
CA PRO A 128 1.82 -26.99 15.77
C PRO A 128 2.43 -27.44 14.45
N SER A 129 3.29 -28.46 14.48
CA SER A 129 3.95 -28.96 13.27
C SER A 129 2.99 -29.47 12.20
N SER A 130 1.77 -29.88 12.57
CA SER A 130 0.71 -30.27 11.63
C SER A 130 0.09 -29.07 10.88
N GLN A 131 0.38 -27.85 11.31
CA GLN A 131 -0.11 -26.60 10.71
C GLN A 131 0.99 -25.81 10.00
N ILE A 132 2.23 -26.31 10.00
CA ILE A 132 3.36 -25.77 9.24
C ILE A 132 3.62 -26.70 8.06
N ASN A 133 3.61 -26.16 6.85
CA ASN A 133 3.85 -26.89 5.60
C ASN A 133 4.71 -26.05 4.63
N GLY A 134 5.92 -25.71 5.06
CA GLY A 134 6.93 -25.04 4.23
C GLY A 134 7.30 -23.63 4.68
N GLN A 135 6.50 -23.01 5.55
CA GLN A 135 6.75 -21.68 6.08
C GLN A 135 8.04 -21.64 6.90
N THR A 136 8.74 -20.51 6.84
CA THR A 136 9.81 -20.14 7.76
C THR A 136 9.20 -19.77 9.10
N ILE A 137 9.83 -20.20 10.19
CA ILE A 137 9.32 -19.97 11.54
C ILE A 137 10.23 -19.04 12.34
N TYR A 138 9.62 -18.13 13.10
CA TYR A 138 10.32 -17.35 14.12
C TYR A 138 10.53 -18.18 15.40
N THR A 139 11.77 -18.25 15.88
CA THR A 139 12.13 -18.95 17.13
C THR A 139 12.60 -17.92 18.17
N PRO A 140 11.76 -17.50 19.13
CA PRO A 140 12.11 -16.45 20.08
C PRO A 140 13.31 -16.82 20.97
N SER A 141 13.44 -18.10 21.36
CA SER A 141 14.58 -18.57 22.16
C SER A 141 15.96 -18.45 21.49
N LYS A 142 15.99 -18.20 20.17
CA LYS A 142 17.22 -17.93 19.41
C LYS A 142 17.51 -16.43 19.25
N SER A 143 16.62 -15.55 19.71
CA SER A 143 16.81 -14.11 19.71
C SER A 143 17.16 -13.61 21.11
N SER A 144 18.33 -12.97 21.25
CA SER A 144 18.80 -12.38 22.51
C SER A 144 18.03 -11.12 22.92
N THR A 145 17.30 -10.50 21.98
CA THR A 145 16.45 -9.33 22.21
C THR A 145 14.99 -9.67 22.45
N SER A 146 14.60 -10.94 22.26
CA SER A 146 13.23 -11.38 22.51
C SER A 146 12.86 -11.30 23.98
N LYS A 147 11.64 -10.82 24.26
CA LYS A 147 11.06 -10.80 25.60
C LYS A 147 9.59 -11.17 25.53
N LYS A 148 9.20 -12.24 26.24
CA LYS A 148 7.80 -12.63 26.34
C LYS A 148 6.99 -11.51 26.99
N LEU A 149 5.90 -11.11 26.35
CA LEU A 149 4.95 -10.16 26.91
C LEU A 149 3.94 -10.94 27.77
N SER A 150 4.37 -11.26 28.99
CA SER A 150 3.63 -12.15 29.89
C SER A 150 2.20 -11.68 30.16
N GLY A 151 1.24 -12.57 29.92
CA GLY A 151 -0.19 -12.30 30.11
C GLY A 151 -0.89 -11.76 28.86
N SER A 152 -0.17 -11.48 27.77
CA SER A 152 -0.75 -11.04 26.51
C SER A 152 -1.03 -12.21 25.55
N THR A 153 -2.19 -12.15 24.90
CA THR A 153 -2.65 -13.08 23.88
C THR A 153 -3.28 -12.31 22.72
N TRP A 154 -3.39 -12.95 21.56
CA TRP A 154 -3.99 -12.38 20.36
C TRP A 154 -4.85 -13.43 19.65
N SER A 155 -5.84 -12.98 18.89
CA SER A 155 -6.71 -13.85 18.09
C SER A 155 -7.40 -13.00 17.04
N ILE A 156 -7.15 -13.33 15.76
CA ILE A 156 -7.69 -12.60 14.62
C ILE A 156 -8.49 -13.52 13.71
N SER A 157 -9.51 -12.95 13.07
CA SER A 157 -10.26 -13.57 11.97
C SER A 157 -10.33 -12.57 10.82
N TYR A 158 -9.95 -13.02 9.63
CA TYR A 158 -9.93 -12.20 8.42
C TYR A 158 -11.25 -12.32 7.64
N GLY A 159 -11.46 -11.41 6.68
CA GLY A 159 -12.68 -11.35 5.87
C GLY A 159 -12.90 -12.58 4.97
N ASP A 160 -11.83 -13.29 4.61
CA ASP A 160 -11.87 -14.54 3.86
C ASP A 160 -12.24 -15.77 4.72
N GLY A 161 -12.40 -15.58 6.04
CA GLY A 161 -12.69 -16.62 7.02
C GLY A 161 -11.46 -17.34 7.57
N SER A 162 -10.25 -16.97 7.14
CA SER A 162 -9.01 -17.43 7.75
C SER A 162 -8.84 -16.87 9.16
N SER A 163 -8.05 -17.54 9.99
CA SER A 163 -7.82 -17.11 11.38
C SER A 163 -6.50 -17.62 11.92
N SER A 164 -5.99 -16.91 12.91
CA SER A 164 -4.78 -17.28 13.65
C SER A 164 -4.85 -16.72 15.08
N SER A 165 -4.15 -17.37 16.02
CA SER A 165 -4.14 -16.95 17.42
C SER A 165 -2.91 -17.47 18.17
N GLY A 166 -2.57 -16.84 19.29
CA GLY A 166 -1.46 -17.28 20.13
C GLY A 166 -1.07 -16.30 21.24
N ASP A 167 0.23 -16.22 21.52
CA ASP A 167 0.77 -15.31 22.53
C ASP A 167 1.74 -14.28 21.92
N VAL A 168 2.23 -13.36 22.75
CA VAL A 168 2.93 -12.17 22.27
C VAL A 168 4.32 -12.08 22.88
N TYR A 169 5.29 -11.75 22.04
CA TYR A 169 6.63 -11.35 22.43
C TYR A 169 6.86 -9.91 22.00
N THR A 170 7.87 -9.27 22.58
CA THR A 170 8.46 -8.05 22.06
C THR A 170 9.85 -8.39 21.52
N ASP A 171 10.20 -7.84 20.37
CA ASP A 171 11.55 -7.98 19.81
C ASP A 171 11.91 -6.79 18.90
N THR A 172 13.12 -6.82 18.34
CA THR A 172 13.59 -5.91 17.31
C THR A 172 13.09 -6.38 15.96
N VAL A 173 12.39 -5.51 15.23
CA VAL A 173 11.90 -5.77 13.88
C VAL A 173 12.53 -4.76 12.93
N THR A 174 13.04 -5.23 11.79
CA THR A 174 13.64 -4.38 10.76
C THR A 174 13.02 -4.68 9.40
N ILE A 175 12.51 -3.63 8.74
CA ILE A 175 11.92 -3.65 7.40
C ILE A 175 12.68 -2.69 6.51
N GLY A 176 13.33 -3.21 5.45
CA GLY A 176 14.00 -2.36 4.47
C GLY A 176 15.10 -1.44 5.04
N GLY A 177 15.73 -1.84 6.16
CA GLY A 177 16.72 -1.05 6.89
C GLY A 177 16.18 -0.09 7.94
N LEU A 178 14.84 0.04 8.07
CA LEU A 178 14.18 0.76 9.17
C LEU A 178 13.95 -0.19 10.34
N THR A 179 14.46 0.16 11.52
CA THR A 179 14.41 -0.69 12.72
C THR A 179 13.49 -0.10 13.78
N VAL A 180 12.60 -0.96 14.33
CA VAL A 180 11.79 -0.70 15.52
C VAL A 180 12.18 -1.69 16.61
N THR A 181 12.59 -1.19 17.77
CA THR A 181 12.89 -2.01 18.94
C THR A 181 11.67 -2.17 19.83
N GLY A 182 11.44 -3.36 20.38
CA GLY A 182 10.32 -3.61 21.27
C GLY A 182 8.96 -3.67 20.56
N GLN A 183 8.98 -3.97 19.25
CA GLN A 183 7.76 -4.24 18.48
C GLN A 183 7.10 -5.50 19.03
N ALA A 184 5.77 -5.45 19.19
CA ALA A 184 4.99 -6.65 19.47
C ALA A 184 5.04 -7.59 18.26
N VAL A 185 5.48 -8.82 18.50
CA VAL A 185 5.51 -9.93 17.55
C VAL A 185 4.61 -11.02 18.10
N GLU A 186 3.54 -11.30 17.37
CA GLU A 186 2.44 -12.17 17.78
C GLU A 186 2.70 -13.59 17.24
N LEU A 187 3.04 -14.52 18.14
CA LEU A 187 3.45 -15.86 17.74
C LEU A 187 2.23 -16.76 17.61
N ALA A 188 2.04 -17.36 16.43
CA ALA A 188 0.92 -18.24 16.20
C ALA A 188 1.09 -19.57 16.96
N LYS A 189 0.07 -19.93 17.73
CA LYS A 189 -0.15 -21.28 18.30
C LYS A 189 -1.22 -22.04 17.55
N THR A 190 -2.02 -21.35 16.75
CA THR A 190 -2.99 -21.94 15.84
C THR A 190 -3.07 -21.09 14.58
N VAL A 191 -3.16 -21.73 13.43
CA VAL A 191 -3.51 -21.10 12.15
C VAL A 191 -4.57 -21.94 11.43
N SER A 192 -5.41 -21.30 10.61
CA SER A 192 -6.36 -21.98 9.73
C SER A 192 -5.68 -22.67 8.55
N SER A 193 -6.40 -23.56 7.88
CA SER A 193 -5.88 -24.36 6.77
C SER A 193 -5.41 -23.55 5.56
N SER A 194 -5.98 -22.37 5.34
CA SER A 194 -5.53 -21.44 4.28
C SER A 194 -4.07 -21.06 4.48
N PHE A 195 -3.71 -20.53 5.66
CA PHE A 195 -2.33 -20.20 6.01
C PHE A 195 -1.41 -21.42 5.97
N THR A 196 -1.84 -22.58 6.48
CA THR A 196 -1.03 -23.80 6.38
C THR A 196 -0.74 -24.20 4.92
N SER A 197 -1.69 -23.98 4.00
CA SER A 197 -1.55 -24.40 2.61
C SER A 197 -0.70 -23.46 1.77
N ASP A 198 -0.55 -22.21 2.18
CA ASP A 198 0.32 -21.22 1.56
C ASP A 198 1.72 -21.24 2.18
N SER A 199 2.65 -21.95 1.54
CA SER A 199 4.03 -22.06 2.02
C SER A 199 4.88 -20.80 1.82
N ALA A 200 4.39 -19.81 1.06
CA ALA A 200 5.15 -18.60 0.74
C ALA A 200 4.99 -17.52 1.83
N ASN A 201 3.86 -17.53 2.54
CA ASN A 201 3.49 -16.56 3.56
C ASN A 201 3.86 -17.06 4.97
N ASP A 202 4.83 -16.39 5.61
CA ASP A 202 5.31 -16.72 6.95
C ASP A 202 4.56 -15.97 8.08
N GLY A 203 3.55 -15.16 7.73
CA GLY A 203 2.78 -14.32 8.64
C GLY A 203 2.45 -12.94 8.05
N LEU A 204 1.84 -12.06 8.85
CA LEU A 204 1.39 -10.75 8.40
C LEU A 204 2.07 -9.60 9.14
N VAL A 205 2.17 -8.45 8.48
CA VAL A 205 2.44 -7.14 9.07
C VAL A 205 1.23 -6.25 8.85
N GLY A 206 0.41 -6.08 9.88
CA GLY A 206 -0.69 -5.13 9.88
C GLY A 206 -0.22 -3.67 9.80
N LEU A 207 -0.78 -2.92 8.87
CA LEU A 207 -0.50 -1.52 8.57
C LEU A 207 -1.76 -0.64 8.58
N ALA A 208 -2.90 -1.17 9.01
CA ALA A 208 -4.07 -0.36 9.39
C ALA A 208 -3.83 0.37 10.73
N PHE A 209 -4.87 0.99 11.30
CA PHE A 209 -4.71 1.77 12.52
C PHE A 209 -4.69 0.87 13.77
N ASP A 210 -3.87 1.23 14.77
CA ASP A 210 -3.65 0.47 16.01
C ASP A 210 -4.95 0.06 16.75
N THR A 211 -6.05 0.78 16.52
CA THR A 211 -7.37 0.48 17.10
C THR A 211 -7.92 -0.90 16.74
N LEU A 212 -7.42 -1.52 15.67
CA LEU A 212 -7.80 -2.88 15.27
C LEU A 212 -6.90 -3.98 15.84
N ASN A 213 -5.79 -3.64 16.50
CA ASN A 213 -4.86 -4.65 17.01
C ASN A 213 -5.57 -5.58 18.02
N THR A 214 -5.39 -6.89 17.87
CA THR A 214 -6.17 -7.88 18.65
C THR A 214 -5.53 -8.27 19.98
N VAL A 215 -4.35 -7.75 20.31
CA VAL A 215 -3.66 -8.11 21.55
C VAL A 215 -4.48 -7.69 22.77
N SER A 216 -4.69 -8.64 23.67
CA SER A 216 -5.43 -8.50 24.93
C SER A 216 -4.54 -8.94 26.09
N PRO A 217 -4.59 -8.29 27.27
CA PRO A 217 -5.52 -7.22 27.68
C PRO A 217 -5.11 -5.81 27.27
N THR A 218 -3.95 -5.64 26.65
CA THR A 218 -3.42 -4.33 26.25
C THR A 218 -3.05 -4.37 24.78
N ALA A 219 -3.86 -3.69 23.96
CA ALA A 219 -3.62 -3.53 22.54
C ALA A 219 -2.20 -2.99 22.29
N GLN A 220 -1.58 -3.48 21.24
CA GLN A 220 -0.24 -3.11 20.81
C GLN A 220 -0.32 -2.17 19.60
N LYS A 221 0.82 -1.56 19.28
CA LYS A 221 0.96 -0.66 18.14
C LYS A 221 1.48 -1.42 16.93
N THR A 222 1.04 -1.00 15.74
CA THR A 222 1.62 -1.47 14.49
C THR A 222 3.08 -1.06 14.35
N PHE A 223 3.80 -1.73 13.46
CA PHE A 223 5.18 -1.36 13.12
C PHE A 223 5.27 0.10 12.65
N PHE A 224 4.34 0.53 11.79
CA PHE A 224 4.34 1.89 11.26
C PHE A 224 4.16 2.92 12.38
N THR A 225 3.20 2.74 13.29
CA THR A 225 3.00 3.67 14.39
C THR A 225 4.22 3.76 15.31
N ASN A 226 4.87 2.63 15.60
CA ASN A 226 6.11 2.63 16.39
C ASN A 226 7.29 3.29 15.65
N ALA A 227 7.29 3.25 14.32
CA ALA A 227 8.33 3.86 13.50
C ALA A 227 8.18 5.39 13.34
N ILE A 228 6.95 5.93 13.33
CA ILE A 228 6.67 7.36 13.05
C ILE A 228 7.62 8.35 13.74
N PRO A 229 7.92 8.24 15.06
CA PRO A 229 8.80 9.20 15.74
C PRO A 229 10.21 9.28 15.12
N ASN A 230 10.61 8.23 14.42
CA ASN A 230 11.95 8.07 13.85
C ASN A 230 11.95 8.24 12.33
N LEU A 231 10.81 8.48 11.68
CA LEU A 231 10.74 8.63 10.22
C LEU A 231 11.15 10.04 9.75
N ASP A 232 11.67 10.14 8.52
CA ASP A 232 11.89 11.42 7.83
C ASP A 232 10.59 12.21 7.65
N SER A 233 9.52 11.50 7.27
CA SER A 233 8.13 11.94 7.12
C SER A 233 7.18 10.84 7.62
N PRO A 234 6.04 11.15 8.25
CA PRO A 234 5.12 10.13 8.79
C PRO A 234 4.29 9.47 7.68
N VAL A 235 4.96 8.81 6.73
CA VAL A 235 4.36 8.18 5.56
C VAL A 235 4.95 6.79 5.34
N PHE A 236 4.16 5.90 4.77
CA PHE A 236 4.67 4.78 3.99
C PHE A 236 4.00 4.78 2.61
N THR A 237 4.59 4.10 1.64
CA THR A 237 4.05 4.02 0.28
C THR A 237 3.99 2.58 -0.18
N ALA A 238 2.93 2.22 -0.90
CA ALA A 238 2.80 0.95 -1.60
C ALA A 238 2.92 1.19 -3.11
N ASP A 239 3.87 0.50 -3.72
CA ASP A 239 4.10 0.47 -5.16
C ASP A 239 4.11 -1.00 -5.63
N LEU A 240 2.93 -1.63 -5.68
CA LEU A 240 2.80 -3.05 -6.05
C LEU A 240 2.94 -3.24 -7.57
N GLY A 241 3.69 -4.25 -8.01
CA GLY A 241 3.91 -4.53 -9.43
C GLY A 241 2.94 -5.58 -9.97
N TYR A 242 2.40 -5.39 -11.18
CA TYR A 242 1.61 -6.44 -11.84
C TYR A 242 2.51 -7.53 -12.42
N HIS A 243 2.34 -8.78 -11.97
CA HIS A 243 3.17 -9.93 -12.33
C HIS A 243 4.68 -9.65 -12.16
N ALA A 244 5.00 -8.76 -11.20
CA ALA A 244 6.35 -8.26 -10.98
C ALA A 244 6.51 -7.81 -9.53
N ALA A 245 7.76 -7.77 -9.07
CA ALA A 245 8.05 -7.21 -7.76
C ALA A 245 7.73 -5.70 -7.71
N GLY A 246 7.27 -5.25 -6.55
CA GLY A 246 7.01 -3.87 -6.20
C GLY A 246 7.89 -3.40 -5.04
N THR A 247 7.50 -2.28 -4.42
CA THR A 247 8.23 -1.70 -3.28
C THR A 247 7.29 -1.16 -2.20
N TYR A 248 7.63 -1.43 -0.93
CA TYR A 248 7.17 -0.65 0.21
C TYR A 248 8.27 0.29 0.71
N ASN A 249 7.97 1.58 0.80
CA ASN A 249 8.87 2.57 1.38
C ASN A 249 8.28 3.14 2.67
N PHE A 250 9.13 3.44 3.64
CA PHE A 250 8.77 4.07 4.92
C PHE A 250 9.60 5.33 5.11
N GLY A 251 8.94 6.42 5.48
CA GLY A 251 9.60 7.68 5.83
C GLY A 251 9.79 8.66 4.69
N TYR A 252 9.54 8.27 3.45
CA TYR A 252 9.71 9.13 2.27
C TYR A 252 8.77 8.75 1.13
N ILE A 253 8.65 9.65 0.16
CA ILE A 253 7.93 9.46 -1.10
C ILE A 253 8.98 9.48 -2.21
N ASP A 254 9.02 8.45 -3.07
CA ASP A 254 9.92 8.41 -4.21
C ASP A 254 9.27 9.11 -5.42
N ASP A 255 9.70 10.34 -5.70
CA ASP A 255 9.20 11.12 -6.85
C ASP A 255 9.52 10.51 -8.22
N SER A 256 10.38 9.47 -8.28
CA SER A 256 10.67 8.73 -9.51
C SER A 256 9.79 7.50 -9.74
N ALA A 257 8.99 7.09 -8.74
CA ALA A 257 8.15 5.89 -8.79
C ALA A 257 6.74 6.13 -9.34
N TYR A 258 6.40 7.37 -9.70
CA TYR A 258 5.08 7.72 -10.24
C TYR A 258 5.18 8.79 -11.33
N THR A 259 4.09 8.94 -12.07
CA THR A 259 3.93 9.96 -13.12
C THR A 259 2.90 11.00 -12.71
N GLY A 260 3.07 12.22 -13.22
CA GLY A 260 2.16 13.32 -12.92
C GLY A 260 2.28 13.81 -11.48
N SER A 261 1.17 13.86 -10.75
CA SER A 261 1.10 14.39 -9.39
C SER A 261 0.25 13.50 -8.49
N ILE A 262 0.65 13.36 -7.23
CA ILE A 262 -0.13 12.68 -6.20
C ILE A 262 -1.37 13.51 -5.86
N THR A 263 -2.54 12.89 -5.95
CA THR A 263 -3.81 13.48 -5.49
C THR A 263 -4.19 12.88 -4.15
N TYR A 264 -4.28 13.74 -3.13
CA TYR A 264 -4.67 13.34 -1.78
C TYR A 264 -6.18 13.37 -1.58
N THR A 265 -6.67 12.42 -0.79
CA THR A 265 -8.03 12.36 -0.24
C THR A 265 -7.97 12.17 1.27
N ASP A 266 -8.99 12.68 1.96
CA ASP A 266 -9.15 12.49 3.40
C ASP A 266 -9.40 11.02 3.73
N VAL A 267 -8.92 10.59 4.90
CA VAL A 267 -9.13 9.24 5.43
C VAL A 267 -10.11 9.25 6.60
N ASP A 268 -11.09 8.35 6.55
CA ASP A 268 -11.99 8.04 7.67
C ASP A 268 -11.43 6.85 8.47
N THR A 269 -10.87 7.15 9.65
CA THR A 269 -10.29 6.16 10.56
C THR A 269 -11.30 5.60 11.56
N SER A 270 -12.59 5.92 11.47
CA SER A 270 -13.61 5.56 12.48
C SER A 270 -13.78 4.05 12.66
N GLN A 271 -13.46 3.27 11.63
CA GLN A 271 -13.46 1.81 11.64
C GLN A 271 -12.04 1.22 11.76
N GLY A 272 -11.02 2.06 11.96
CA GLY A 272 -9.63 1.63 12.10
C GLY A 272 -8.93 1.26 10.78
N PHE A 273 -9.55 1.49 9.63
CA PHE A 273 -8.97 1.26 8.30
C PHE A 273 -8.50 2.55 7.63
N TRP A 274 -7.73 2.40 6.54
CA TRP A 274 -7.50 3.45 5.55
C TRP A 274 -8.72 3.68 4.66
N GLY A 275 -9.82 4.13 5.29
CA GLY A 275 -11.10 4.37 4.62
C GLY A 275 -11.09 5.66 3.81
N PHE A 276 -11.54 5.63 2.56
CA PHE A 276 -11.67 6.82 1.71
C PHE A 276 -12.91 6.74 0.81
N THR A 277 -13.25 7.85 0.16
CA THR A 277 -14.38 7.91 -0.78
C THR A 277 -13.89 8.21 -2.19
N SER A 278 -13.99 7.21 -3.07
CA SER A 278 -13.80 7.40 -4.51
C SER A 278 -14.91 8.28 -5.10
N THR A 279 -14.56 9.12 -6.08
CA THR A 279 -15.47 10.12 -6.68
C THR A 279 -16.28 9.59 -7.87
N GLY A 280 -16.06 8.33 -8.25
CA GLY A 280 -16.83 7.67 -9.30
C GLY A 280 -16.03 6.63 -10.07
N TYR A 281 -16.55 6.22 -11.22
CA TYR A 281 -15.89 5.23 -12.07
C TYR A 281 -16.23 5.36 -13.56
N SER A 282 -15.44 4.72 -14.42
CA SER A 282 -15.79 4.40 -15.82
C SER A 282 -15.30 3.02 -16.22
N VAL A 283 -15.97 2.42 -17.21
CA VAL A 283 -15.62 1.12 -17.79
C VAL A 283 -15.15 1.32 -19.22
N GLY A 284 -13.94 0.86 -19.55
CA GLY A 284 -13.30 1.05 -20.84
C GLY A 284 -13.24 2.53 -21.24
N SER A 285 -13.69 2.82 -22.46
CA SER A 285 -13.82 4.18 -23.00
C SER A 285 -15.15 4.87 -22.65
N GLY A 286 -15.94 4.28 -21.74
CA GLY A 286 -17.20 4.83 -21.28
C GLY A 286 -17.06 6.17 -20.57
N SER A 287 -18.17 6.93 -20.49
CA SER A 287 -18.19 8.18 -19.73
C SER A 287 -17.99 7.94 -18.23
N PHE A 288 -17.34 8.90 -17.56
CA PHE A 288 -17.15 8.83 -16.11
C PHE A 288 -18.46 9.10 -15.38
N SER A 289 -18.89 8.13 -14.59
CA SER A 289 -20.07 8.22 -13.72
C SER A 289 -19.63 8.74 -12.35
N SER A 290 -19.93 10.00 -12.07
CA SER A 290 -19.70 10.60 -10.75
C SER A 290 -20.66 10.01 -9.71
N THR A 291 -20.10 9.30 -8.74
CA THR A 291 -20.83 8.72 -7.61
C THR A 291 -19.85 8.47 -6.48
N SER A 292 -20.28 8.67 -5.24
CA SER A 292 -19.43 8.40 -4.08
C SER A 292 -19.39 6.90 -3.80
N ILE A 293 -18.19 6.34 -3.69
CA ILE A 293 -17.96 4.94 -3.33
C ILE A 293 -16.97 4.92 -2.18
N SER A 294 -17.48 4.77 -0.95
CA SER A 294 -16.63 4.64 0.24
C SER A 294 -16.10 3.22 0.37
N GLY A 295 -14.80 3.08 0.59
CA GLY A 295 -14.14 1.79 0.76
C GLY A 295 -12.81 1.94 1.48
N ILE A 296 -12.07 0.85 1.61
CA ILE A 296 -10.75 0.81 2.25
C ILE A 296 -9.65 0.57 1.21
N ALA A 297 -8.47 1.16 1.40
CA ALA A 297 -7.26 0.77 0.68
C ALA A 297 -6.60 -0.38 1.45
N ASP A 298 -6.59 -1.57 0.86
CA ASP A 298 -6.27 -2.82 1.55
C ASP A 298 -5.30 -3.69 0.73
N THR A 299 -4.02 -3.67 1.08
CA THR A 299 -2.98 -4.46 0.43
C THR A 299 -3.00 -5.94 0.83
N GLY A 300 -3.80 -6.35 1.83
CA GLY A 300 -3.99 -7.74 2.22
C GLY A 300 -5.18 -8.41 1.51
N THR A 301 -5.89 -7.68 0.67
CA THR A 301 -6.98 -8.21 -0.16
C THR A 301 -6.59 -8.19 -1.63
N THR A 302 -6.60 -9.35 -2.29
CA THR A 302 -6.21 -9.50 -3.69
C THR A 302 -7.07 -8.69 -4.66
N LEU A 303 -8.40 -8.79 -4.55
CA LEU A 303 -9.34 -8.34 -5.59
C LEU A 303 -9.92 -6.95 -5.30
N LEU A 304 -10.58 -6.38 -6.31
CA LEU A 304 -11.35 -5.13 -6.17
C LEU A 304 -12.82 -5.44 -5.86
N TYR A 305 -13.29 -5.13 -4.64
CA TYR A 305 -14.67 -5.35 -4.22
C TYR A 305 -15.47 -4.06 -4.19
N LEU A 306 -16.51 -3.97 -5.03
CA LEU A 306 -17.29 -2.75 -5.26
C LEU A 306 -18.79 -3.02 -5.19
N PRO A 307 -19.65 -1.98 -5.11
CA PRO A 307 -21.08 -2.18 -5.06
C PRO A 307 -21.58 -2.98 -6.26
N ALA A 308 -22.52 -3.91 -6.05
CA ALA A 308 -23.00 -4.84 -7.08
C ALA A 308 -23.43 -4.15 -8.39
N ALA A 309 -23.96 -2.93 -8.32
CA ALA A 309 -24.34 -2.15 -9.50
C ALA A 309 -23.13 -1.75 -10.37
N VAL A 310 -22.01 -1.37 -9.75
CA VAL A 310 -20.75 -1.00 -10.42
C VAL A 310 -20.13 -2.23 -11.08
N VAL A 311 -20.06 -3.33 -10.33
CA VAL A 311 -19.56 -4.63 -10.80
C VAL A 311 -20.37 -5.13 -11.99
N LYS A 312 -21.70 -5.08 -11.89
CA LYS A 312 -22.60 -5.45 -12.99
C LYS A 312 -22.40 -4.58 -14.23
N ALA A 313 -22.17 -3.27 -14.06
CA ALA A 313 -21.90 -2.37 -15.17
C ALA A 313 -20.58 -2.71 -15.89
N TYR A 314 -19.55 -3.15 -15.15
CA TYR A 314 -18.29 -3.64 -15.72
C TYR A 314 -18.49 -4.91 -16.55
N TYR A 315 -19.06 -5.97 -15.97
CA TYR A 315 -19.23 -7.24 -16.68
C TYR A 315 -20.26 -7.19 -17.82
N ALA A 316 -21.20 -6.24 -17.80
CA ALA A 316 -22.08 -6.00 -18.94
C ALA A 316 -21.32 -5.64 -20.24
N GLN A 317 -20.06 -5.21 -20.15
CA GLN A 317 -19.20 -4.95 -21.31
C GLN A 317 -18.45 -6.19 -21.81
N ILE A 318 -18.53 -7.32 -21.11
CA ILE A 318 -17.79 -8.55 -21.42
C ILE A 318 -18.80 -9.63 -21.86
N SER A 319 -18.80 -9.93 -23.16
CA SER A 319 -19.68 -10.95 -23.72
C SER A 319 -19.40 -12.32 -23.12
N GLY A 320 -20.46 -13.02 -22.69
CA GLY A 320 -20.35 -14.34 -22.07
C GLY A 320 -19.96 -14.32 -20.59
N SER A 321 -19.76 -13.15 -19.97
CA SER A 321 -19.57 -13.06 -18.53
C SER A 321 -20.85 -13.35 -17.75
N SER A 322 -20.70 -13.87 -16.55
CA SER A 322 -21.83 -14.14 -15.64
C SER A 322 -21.37 -14.21 -14.20
N ASN A 323 -22.28 -13.93 -13.25
CA ASN A 323 -22.04 -14.20 -11.84
C ASN A 323 -22.38 -15.66 -11.54
N SER A 324 -21.37 -16.45 -11.15
CA SER A 324 -21.46 -17.89 -10.94
C SER A 324 -21.41 -18.22 -9.46
N ALA A 325 -22.54 -18.64 -8.90
CA ALA A 325 -22.62 -19.05 -7.49
C ALA A 325 -21.68 -20.23 -7.17
N SER A 326 -21.47 -21.16 -8.13
CA SER A 326 -20.57 -22.30 -7.93
C SER A 326 -19.09 -21.92 -7.99
N ALA A 327 -18.75 -20.83 -8.68
CA ALA A 327 -17.39 -20.28 -8.68
C ALA A 327 -17.17 -19.24 -7.58
N GLY A 328 -18.22 -18.80 -6.89
CA GLY A 328 -18.15 -17.78 -5.83
C GLY A 328 -18.07 -16.34 -6.33
N GLY A 329 -18.35 -16.07 -7.60
CA GLY A 329 -18.25 -14.71 -8.15
C GLY A 329 -18.41 -14.62 -9.66
N TYR A 330 -18.09 -13.45 -10.20
CA TYR A 330 -18.09 -13.21 -11.64
C TYR A 330 -16.98 -13.98 -12.34
N ILE A 331 -17.37 -14.66 -13.41
CA ILE A 331 -16.50 -15.37 -14.35
C ILE A 331 -16.73 -14.83 -15.77
N PHE A 332 -15.77 -15.06 -16.65
CA PHE A 332 -15.85 -14.69 -18.06
C PHE A 332 -15.13 -15.70 -18.96
N PRO A 333 -15.39 -15.73 -20.28
CA PRO A 333 -14.66 -16.59 -21.19
C PRO A 333 -13.18 -16.18 -21.26
N CYS A 334 -12.23 -17.09 -21.03
CA CYS A 334 -10.79 -16.77 -21.01
C CYS A 334 -10.25 -16.18 -22.33
N SER A 335 -11.00 -16.28 -23.43
CA SER A 335 -10.66 -15.64 -24.71
C SER A 335 -11.09 -14.18 -24.82
N ALA A 336 -11.79 -13.64 -23.82
CA ALA A 336 -12.28 -12.27 -23.84
C ALA A 336 -11.15 -11.27 -23.61
N THR A 337 -11.19 -10.14 -24.31
CA THR A 337 -10.38 -8.96 -23.96
C THR A 337 -11.15 -8.12 -22.95
N LEU A 338 -10.59 -7.97 -21.75
CA LEU A 338 -11.23 -7.22 -20.68
C LEU A 338 -11.08 -5.70 -20.88
N PRO A 339 -12.14 -4.90 -20.67
CA PRO A 339 -12.02 -3.45 -20.67
C PRO A 339 -11.27 -2.97 -19.42
N SER A 340 -10.61 -1.82 -19.50
CA SER A 340 -10.06 -1.18 -18.30
C SER A 340 -11.17 -0.75 -17.34
N PHE A 341 -10.85 -0.62 -16.05
CA PHE A 341 -11.71 0.01 -15.06
C PHE A 341 -11.02 1.27 -14.54
N THR A 342 -11.73 2.38 -14.42
CA THR A 342 -11.17 3.62 -13.87
C THR A 342 -11.96 4.04 -12.66
N PHE A 343 -11.29 4.41 -11.57
CA PHE A 343 -11.92 5.01 -10.41
C PHE A 343 -11.39 6.43 -10.18
N GLY A 344 -12.19 7.27 -9.52
CA GLY A 344 -11.82 8.65 -9.21
C GLY A 344 -11.23 8.82 -7.81
N VAL A 345 -10.20 9.65 -7.68
CA VAL A 345 -9.64 10.08 -6.40
C VAL A 345 -9.58 11.61 -6.41
N GLY A 346 -10.48 12.26 -5.67
CA GLY A 346 -10.68 13.71 -5.84
C GLY A 346 -10.98 14.05 -7.30
N SER A 347 -10.15 14.90 -7.92
CA SER A 347 -10.21 15.23 -9.35
C SER A 347 -9.39 14.30 -10.25
N ALA A 348 -8.53 13.45 -9.69
CA ALA A 348 -7.73 12.51 -10.45
C ALA A 348 -8.52 11.23 -10.79
N LYS A 349 -7.98 10.49 -11.74
CA LYS A 349 -8.51 9.21 -12.21
C LYS A 349 -7.37 8.21 -12.27
N ILE A 350 -7.58 7.04 -11.67
CA ILE A 350 -6.65 5.91 -11.76
C ILE A 350 -7.29 4.86 -12.65
N THR A 351 -6.58 4.45 -13.70
CA THR A 351 -7.05 3.46 -14.67
C THR A 351 -6.34 2.14 -14.45
N ILE A 352 -7.10 1.12 -14.07
CA ILE A 352 -6.69 -0.27 -13.96
C ILE A 352 -6.79 -0.90 -15.35
N PRO A 353 -5.66 -1.36 -15.94
CA PRO A 353 -5.68 -2.09 -17.20
C PRO A 353 -6.57 -3.34 -17.13
N GLY A 354 -7.22 -3.70 -18.24
CA GLY A 354 -8.11 -4.86 -18.27
C GLY A 354 -7.39 -6.17 -17.93
N GLU A 355 -6.11 -6.31 -18.25
CA GLU A 355 -5.32 -7.51 -17.93
C GLU A 355 -5.11 -7.73 -16.42
N TYR A 356 -5.22 -6.70 -15.60
CA TYR A 356 -5.14 -6.83 -14.13
C TYR A 356 -6.41 -7.46 -13.55
N MET A 357 -7.45 -7.58 -14.38
CA MET A 357 -8.76 -8.12 -14.01
C MET A 357 -8.92 -9.61 -14.34
N ASP A 358 -7.90 -10.25 -14.91
CA ASP A 358 -7.90 -11.67 -15.27
C ASP A 358 -7.12 -12.49 -14.24
N PHE A 359 -7.84 -13.30 -13.45
CA PHE A 359 -7.27 -14.20 -12.44
C PHE A 359 -7.20 -15.65 -12.96
N GLY A 360 -7.17 -15.82 -14.28
CA GLY A 360 -6.96 -17.11 -14.91
C GLY A 360 -8.13 -18.08 -14.75
N ALA A 361 -7.93 -19.29 -15.25
CA ALA A 361 -8.97 -20.31 -15.33
C ALA A 361 -9.41 -20.78 -13.93
N ILE A 362 -10.73 -20.84 -13.68
CA ILE A 362 -11.30 -21.26 -12.37
C ILE A 362 -10.92 -22.68 -11.93
N SER A 363 -10.40 -23.47 -12.86
CA SER A 363 -9.78 -24.77 -12.62
C SER A 363 -8.87 -25.11 -13.80
N THR A 364 -7.91 -26.01 -13.58
CA THR A 364 -6.96 -26.43 -14.63
C THR A 364 -7.69 -26.92 -15.88
N GLY A 365 -7.49 -26.24 -17.00
CA GLY A 365 -8.11 -26.56 -18.29
C GLY A 365 -9.50 -25.97 -18.52
N SER A 366 -10.06 -25.21 -17.57
CA SER A 366 -11.31 -24.47 -17.77
C SER A 366 -11.14 -23.36 -18.82
N SER A 367 -12.17 -23.16 -19.64
CA SER A 367 -12.30 -22.01 -20.55
C SER A 367 -13.01 -20.81 -19.92
N SER A 368 -13.42 -20.93 -18.66
CA SER A 368 -13.94 -19.84 -17.83
C SER A 368 -12.86 -19.35 -16.88
N CYS A 369 -12.62 -18.04 -16.90
CA CYS A 369 -11.65 -17.34 -16.07
C CYS A 369 -12.33 -16.55 -14.96
N PHE A 370 -11.66 -16.41 -13.82
CA PHE A 370 -12.15 -15.66 -12.66
C PHE A 370 -11.84 -14.16 -12.82
N GLY A 371 -12.80 -13.31 -12.52
CA GLY A 371 -12.64 -11.87 -12.69
C GLY A 371 -12.18 -11.16 -11.42
N GLY A 372 -11.30 -10.18 -11.56
CA GLY A 372 -10.70 -9.46 -10.43
C GLY A 372 -11.57 -8.36 -9.80
N ILE A 373 -12.73 -8.04 -10.37
CA ILE A 373 -13.70 -7.09 -9.81
C ILE A 373 -14.86 -7.94 -9.31
N GLN A 374 -15.20 -7.83 -8.04
CA GLN A 374 -16.25 -8.62 -7.41
C GLN A 374 -17.18 -7.76 -6.57
N SER A 375 -18.34 -8.32 -6.21
CA SER A 375 -19.37 -7.62 -5.44
C SER A 375 -19.01 -7.58 -3.96
N SER A 376 -19.09 -6.39 -3.36
CA SER A 376 -18.94 -6.17 -1.91
C SER A 376 -20.24 -6.37 -1.11
N ALA A 377 -21.35 -6.71 -1.78
CA ALA A 377 -22.71 -6.69 -1.19
C ALA A 377 -22.84 -7.47 0.13
N ASP A 378 -22.15 -8.60 0.26
CA ASP A 378 -22.22 -9.47 1.43
C ASP A 378 -21.04 -9.27 2.41
N ILE A 379 -20.10 -8.39 2.07
CA ILE A 379 -18.89 -8.08 2.88
C ILE A 379 -19.18 -6.95 3.87
N GLY A 380 -20.04 -5.98 3.48
CA GLY A 380 -20.37 -4.81 4.30
C GLY A 380 -19.41 -3.63 4.16
N VAL A 381 -18.33 -3.78 3.39
CA VAL A 381 -17.37 -2.72 3.04
C VAL A 381 -16.87 -2.90 1.60
N ASN A 382 -16.62 -1.81 0.88
CA ASN A 382 -15.94 -1.86 -0.41
C ASN A 382 -14.43 -1.92 -0.18
N ILE A 383 -13.72 -2.71 -0.97
CA ILE A 383 -12.29 -2.96 -0.77
C ILE A 383 -11.56 -2.64 -2.06
N PHE A 384 -10.71 -1.62 -2.02
CA PHE A 384 -9.73 -1.32 -3.07
C PHE A 384 -8.48 -2.14 -2.78
N GLY A 385 -8.55 -3.42 -3.17
CA GLY A 385 -7.47 -4.38 -3.02
C GLY A 385 -6.34 -4.21 -4.02
N ASP A 386 -5.47 -5.22 -4.10
CA ASP A 386 -4.27 -5.20 -4.95
C ASP A 386 -4.56 -4.90 -6.41
N VAL A 387 -5.67 -5.41 -6.98
CA VAL A 387 -6.13 -5.06 -8.32
C VAL A 387 -6.18 -3.55 -8.57
N ALA A 388 -6.64 -2.76 -7.58
CA ALA A 388 -6.68 -1.31 -7.66
C ALA A 388 -5.35 -0.66 -7.26
N LEU A 389 -4.72 -1.15 -6.20
CA LEU A 389 -3.50 -0.57 -5.63
C LEU A 389 -2.29 -0.75 -6.56
N LYS A 390 -2.16 -1.90 -7.22
CA LYS A 390 -1.07 -2.18 -8.17
C LYS A 390 -1.13 -1.31 -9.43
N ALA A 391 -2.28 -0.72 -9.75
CA ALA A 391 -2.43 0.25 -10.85
C ALA A 391 -2.01 1.68 -10.47
N ALA A 392 -1.58 1.91 -9.24
CA ALA A 392 -1.17 3.21 -8.73
C ALA A 392 0.13 3.16 -7.92
N PHE A 393 0.69 4.33 -7.68
CA PHE A 393 1.56 4.60 -6.56
C PHE A 393 0.73 5.19 -5.42
N VAL A 394 0.74 4.54 -4.25
CA VAL A 394 -0.18 4.88 -3.15
C VAL A 394 0.61 5.34 -1.93
N VAL A 395 0.26 6.50 -1.40
CA VAL A 395 0.84 7.09 -0.19
C VAL A 395 -0.13 6.95 0.97
N PHE A 396 0.34 6.37 2.06
CA PHE A 396 -0.37 6.25 3.33
C PHE A 396 0.27 7.24 4.32
N GLU A 397 -0.39 8.38 4.54
CA GLU A 397 0.12 9.44 5.42
C GLU A 397 -0.48 9.32 6.82
N GLY A 398 0.34 8.91 7.79
CA GLY A 398 -0.01 8.74 9.19
C GLY A 398 0.24 9.98 10.04
N SER A 399 -0.18 11.16 9.56
CA SER A 399 -0.14 12.40 10.35
C SER A 399 -1.33 12.49 11.33
N ASP A 400 -1.41 13.56 12.12
CA ASP A 400 -2.58 13.83 13.00
C ASP A 400 -3.91 13.92 12.22
N SER A 401 -3.86 14.10 10.90
CA SER A 401 -5.01 14.03 10.00
C SER A 401 -4.63 13.12 8.83
N PRO A 402 -4.88 11.81 8.95
CA PRO A 402 -4.43 10.85 7.94
C PRO A 402 -5.02 11.12 6.56
N ARG A 403 -4.22 10.87 5.52
CA ARG A 403 -4.60 11.04 4.12
C ARG A 403 -4.10 9.88 3.28
N LEU A 404 -4.79 9.61 2.18
CA LEU A 404 -4.35 8.71 1.13
C LEU A 404 -3.98 9.52 -0.11
N GLY A 405 -2.78 9.31 -0.63
CA GLY A 405 -2.31 9.90 -1.88
C GLY A 405 -2.32 8.86 -3.00
N TRP A 406 -2.81 9.22 -4.19
CA TRP A 406 -2.82 8.34 -5.35
C TRP A 406 -2.20 9.02 -6.57
N ALA A 407 -1.32 8.30 -7.27
CA ALA A 407 -0.76 8.73 -8.54
C ALA A 407 -0.74 7.56 -9.54
N SER A 408 -0.81 7.87 -10.84
CA SER A 408 -0.51 6.91 -11.90
C SER A 408 1.00 6.63 -11.94
N LYS A 409 1.41 5.50 -12.51
CA LYS A 409 2.82 5.11 -12.64
C LYS A 409 3.12 4.48 -13.99
#